data_AF-A0A8C0KDS1-F1
#
_entry.id   AF-A0A8C0KDS1-F1
#
_cell.length_a   1.000
_cell.length_b   1.000
_cell.length_c   1.000
_cell.angle_alpha   90.00
_cell.angle_beta   90.00
_cell.angle_gamma   90.00
#
_symmetry.space_group_name_H-M   'P 1'
#
loop_
_entity.id
_entity.type
_entity.pdbx_description
1 polymer ?
#
loop_
_entity_poly.entity_id
_entity_poly.type
_entity_poly.pdbx_seq_one_letter_code
_entity_poly.pdbx_strand_id
1 'polypeptide(L)' 'MLKGAGATNKGKSQELKRTPPGLGPVVVDPRGGVTIAIHAKPGSKQNIVTDMRAEAVRW' A
#
# COMPACT_ATOMS: atom_id res chain seq x y z
N MET A 1 -35.69 -8.77 45.94
CA MET A 1 -34.44 -8.06 45.64
C MET A 1 -33.44 -9.05 45.07
N LEU A 2 -32.93 -8.84 43.86
CA LEU A 2 -31.55 -9.10 43.46
C LEU A 2 -31.34 -8.44 42.09
N LYS A 3 -30.42 -7.48 42.09
CA LYS A 3 -30.05 -6.57 41.03
C LYS A 3 -28.90 -7.22 40.27
N GLY A 4 -29.00 -7.35 38.95
CA GLY A 4 -27.96 -7.95 38.12
C GLY A 4 -27.84 -7.25 36.78
N ALA A 5 -27.17 -6.10 36.77
CA ALA A 5 -26.65 -5.51 35.55
C ALA A 5 -25.47 -6.38 35.09
N GLY A 6 -25.54 -6.94 33.88
CA GLY A 6 -24.55 -7.89 33.37
C GLY A 6 -24.19 -7.63 31.92
N ALA A 7 -23.19 -6.77 31.74
CA ALA A 7 -22.23 -6.70 30.62
C ALA A 7 -22.75 -6.87 29.18
N THR A 8 -22.83 -5.76 28.45
CA THR A 8 -22.69 -5.79 27.00
C THR A 8 -21.27 -6.26 26.68
N ASN A 9 -21.15 -7.46 26.09
CA ASN A 9 -19.88 -7.94 25.55
C ASN A 9 -19.52 -7.05 24.35
N LYS A 10 -18.78 -5.98 24.64
CA LYS A 10 -18.12 -5.15 23.63
C LYS A 10 -16.99 -6.00 23.06
N GLY A 11 -17.33 -6.83 22.07
CA GLY A 11 -16.36 -7.62 21.33
C GLY A 11 -15.20 -6.72 20.95
N LYS A 12 -13.99 -7.08 21.39
CA LYS A 12 -12.77 -6.40 20.94
C LYS A 12 -12.75 -6.56 19.43
N SER A 13 -13.08 -5.49 18.71
CA SER A 13 -12.83 -5.40 17.28
C SER A 13 -11.34 -5.58 17.13
N GLN A 14 -10.93 -6.81 16.80
CA GLN A 14 -9.59 -7.09 16.37
C GLN A 14 -9.47 -6.33 15.07
N GLU A 15 -8.90 -5.12 15.14
CA GLU A 15 -8.51 -4.37 13.96
C GLU A 15 -7.53 -5.28 13.23
N LEU A 16 -8.07 -6.03 12.25
CA LEU A 16 -7.29 -6.73 11.26
C LEU A 16 -6.33 -5.66 10.78
N LYS A 17 -5.03 -5.85 11.00
CA LYS A 17 -4.00 -4.98 10.42
C LYS A 17 -4.18 -5.08 8.91
N ARG A 18 -5.09 -4.26 8.38
CA ARG A 18 -5.35 -4.15 6.96
C ARG A 18 -4.07 -3.55 6.46
N THR A 19 -3.23 -4.41 5.88
CA THR A 19 -2.10 -3.92 5.11
C THR A 19 -2.72 -2.95 4.12
N PRO A 20 -2.29 -1.67 4.12
CA PRO A 20 -2.82 -0.71 3.17
C PRO A 20 -2.75 -1.36 1.78
N PRO A 21 -3.77 -1.17 0.93
CA PRO A 21 -3.64 -1.62 -0.46
C PRO A 21 -2.30 -1.10 -0.97
N GLY A 22 -1.46 -1.99 -1.51
CA GLY A 22 -0.14 -1.60 -1.99
C GLY A 22 -0.30 -0.42 -2.95
N LEU A 23 0.54 0.60 -2.83
CA LEU A 23 0.45 1.86 -3.59
C LEU A 23 0.70 1.69 -5.11
N GLY A 24 0.62 0.45 -5.62
CA GLY A 24 0.98 0.10 -6.99
C GLY A 24 2.48 0.28 -7.22
N PRO A 25 2.91 0.78 -8.39
CA PRO A 25 4.33 1.01 -8.70
C PRO A 25 4.94 2.20 -7.94
N VAL A 26 4.22 2.76 -6.97
CA VAL A 26 4.61 3.98 -6.25
C VAL A 26 5.18 3.60 -4.88
N VAL A 27 6.37 4.12 -4.57
CA VAL A 27 6.98 4.06 -3.23
C VAL A 27 7.05 5.47 -2.68
N VAL A 28 6.60 5.66 -1.44
CA VAL A 28 6.70 6.94 -0.73
C VAL A 28 7.63 6.78 0.47
N ASP A 29 8.66 7.62 0.57
CA ASP A 29 9.59 7.62 1.69
C ASP A 29 9.03 8.41 2.89
N PRO A 30 9.57 8.23 4.12
CA PRO A 30 9.09 8.91 5.32
C PRO A 30 9.22 10.45 5.30
N ARG A 31 9.99 11.01 4.37
CA ARG A 31 10.17 12.45 4.16
C ARG A 31 9.18 12.98 3.11
N GLY A 32 8.37 12.10 2.51
CA GLY A 32 7.38 12.41 1.49
C GLY A 32 7.89 12.28 0.04
N GLY A 33 9.10 11.77 -0.18
CA GLY A 33 9.62 11.55 -1.52
C GLY A 33 8.91 10.40 -2.23
N VAL A 34 8.55 10.58 -3.50
CA VAL A 34 7.79 9.60 -4.29
C VAL A 34 8.68 9.00 -5.39
N THR A 35 8.74 7.69 -5.47
CA THR A 35 9.53 6.93 -6.45
C THR A 35 8.63 6.02 -7.28
N ILE A 36 8.84 6.01 -8.60
CA ILE A 36 8.21 5.09 -9.54
C ILE A 36 9.30 4.59 -10.48
N ALA A 37 9.45 3.27 -10.59
CA ALA A 37 10.34 2.67 -11.57
C ALA A 37 9.58 2.38 -12.87
N ILE A 38 10.09 2.91 -13.98
CA ILE A 38 9.50 2.77 -15.31
C ILE A 38 10.51 2.10 -16.22
N HIS A 39 10.13 0.97 -16.82
CA HIS A 39 10.86 0.39 -17.93
C HIS A 39 10.25 0.85 -19.24
N ALA A 40 11.05 1.56 -20.03
CA ALA A 40 10.72 1.95 -21.38
C ALA A 40 11.36 1.00 -22.39
N LYS A 41 10.77 0.88 -23.57
CA LYS A 41 11.38 0.14 -24.68
C LYS A 41 12.65 0.87 -25.19
N PRO A 42 13.84 0.25 -25.12
CA PRO A 42 15.06 0.87 -25.64
C PRO A 42 14.96 1.19 -27.13
N GLY A 43 15.47 2.35 -27.54
CA GLY A 43 15.47 2.79 -28.94
C GLY A 43 14.11 3.18 -29.51
N SER A 44 13.04 3.20 -28.70
CA SER A 44 11.72 3.62 -29.17
C SER A 44 11.66 5.12 -29.43
N LYS A 45 11.12 5.52 -30.60
CA LYS A 45 10.90 6.94 -30.96
C LYS A 45 9.70 7.56 -30.26
N GLN A 46 8.75 6.73 -29.80
CA GLN A 46 7.63 7.13 -28.95
C GLN A 46 7.86 6.58 -27.54
N ASN A 47 7.37 7.26 -26.50
CA ASN A 47 7.50 6.77 -25.13
C ASN A 47 6.59 5.54 -24.93
N ILE A 48 7.10 4.36 -25.27
CA ILE A 48 6.42 3.08 -25.10
C ILE A 48 6.89 2.50 -23.77
N VAL A 49 6.09 2.72 -22.72
CA VAL A 49 6.28 2.11 -21.41
C VAL A 49 5.89 0.64 -21.48
N THR A 50 6.79 -0.26 -21.08
CA THR A 50 6.55 -1.72 -21.14
C THR A 50 6.24 -2.32 -19.77
N ASP A 51 6.67 -1.68 -18.68
CA ASP A 51 6.44 -2.18 -17.32
C ASP A 51 6.59 -1.04 -16.29
N MET A 52 5.84 -1.11 -15.19
CA MET A 52 5.90 -0.17 -14.07
C MET A 52 5.96 -0.94 -12.75
N ARG A 53 6.95 -0.64 -11.89
CA ARG A 53 7.16 -1.34 -10.62
C ARG A 53 7.48 -0.36 -9.48
N ALA A 54 7.26 -0.84 -8.26
CA ALA A 54 7.65 -0.15 -7.03
C ALA A 54 9.14 -0.30 -6.72
N GLU A 55 9.77 -1.38 -7.21
CA GLU A 55 11.19 -1.66 -7.01
C GLU A 55 12.04 -0.79 -7.94
N ALA A 56 13.16 -0.24 -7.44
CA ALA A 56 14.06 0.58 -8.23
C ALA A 56 14.67 -0.19 -9.43
N VAL A 57 14.76 0.49 -10.58
CA VAL A 57 15.44 -0.05 -11.78
C VAL A 57 16.92 -0.24 -11.48
N ARG A 58 17.45 -1.44 -11.75
CA ARG A 58 18.89 -1.72 -11.78
C ARG A 58 19.40 -1.41 -13.18
N TRP A 59 20.40 -0.53 -13.27
CA TRP A 59 21.02 -0.08 -14.52
C TRP A 59 22.30 -0.84 -14.81
#